data_AF-A0A5R8LRK2-F1
#
_entry.id   AF-A0A5R8LRK2-F1
#
_cell.length_a   1.000
_cell.length_b   1.000
_cell.length_c   1.000
_cell.angle_alpha   90.00
_cell.angle_beta   90.00
_cell.angle_gamma   90.00
#
_symmetry.space_group_name_H-M   'P 1'
#
loop_
_entity.id
_entity.type
_entity.pdbx_description
1 polymer ?
#
loop_
_entity_poly.entity_id
_entity_poly.type
_entity_poly.pdbx_seq_one_letter_code
_entity_poly.pdbx_strand_id
1 'polypeptide(L)'
;MRKLMSLLVLMVTIVGIAGCQSKSSDSSAKKSSTMVTTNKFDQKALQKRYTKISDTVIQTLTKITVKDDQKDIMASAKKGVDDLDKITLELQNNQPASGIGTKNTNADLTKALITYSQTATDALKSLQGNDSNAFQSDVKNFFSQAASIGKQYFNGQLPVSIQNFSQNRQAVTTIPSK
;
A
#
# COMPACT_ATOMS: atom_id res chain seq x y z
N MET A 1 -24.67 18.79 -31.48
CA MET A 1 -25.28 20.14 -31.42
C MET A 1 -25.13 20.69 -30.01
N ARG A 2 -24.70 21.96 -29.91
CA ARG A 2 -24.96 22.97 -28.84
C ARG A 2 -24.68 22.54 -27.38
N LYS A 3 -23.59 23.03 -26.75
CA LYS A 3 -23.44 24.35 -26.06
C LYS A 3 -24.48 24.59 -24.96
N LEU A 4 -23.98 24.89 -23.75
CA LEU A 4 -24.39 25.93 -22.77
C LEU A 4 -23.58 25.63 -21.48
N MET A 5 -22.53 26.37 -21.08
CA MET A 5 -22.44 27.79 -20.67
C MET A 5 -23.42 28.13 -19.54
N SER A 6 -22.89 28.29 -18.31
CA SER A 6 -23.16 29.50 -17.52
C SER A 6 -22.22 29.66 -16.33
N LEU A 7 -21.73 30.88 -16.26
CA LEU A 7 -20.94 31.55 -15.24
C LEU A 7 -21.85 31.96 -14.07
N LEU A 8 -21.38 31.92 -12.82
CA LEU A 8 -21.86 32.89 -11.83
C LEU A 8 -20.81 33.21 -10.78
N VAL A 9 -20.52 34.51 -10.70
CA VAL A 9 -19.68 35.23 -9.75
C VAL A 9 -20.50 35.48 -8.48
N LEU A 10 -19.90 35.38 -7.29
CA LEU A 10 -20.27 36.27 -6.19
C LEU A 10 -19.08 36.53 -5.24
N MET A 11 -18.64 37.77 -5.24
CA MET A 11 -17.76 38.39 -4.25
C MET A 11 -18.56 38.75 -3.00
N VAL A 12 -18.07 38.40 -1.82
CA VAL A 12 -18.44 39.08 -0.57
C VAL A 12 -17.18 39.31 0.26
N THR A 13 -16.69 40.54 0.23
CA THR A 13 -15.80 41.14 1.25
C THR A 13 -16.64 41.65 2.40
N ILE A 14 -16.26 41.33 3.65
CA ILE A 14 -16.64 42.10 4.83
C ILE A 14 -15.37 42.45 5.61
N VAL A 15 -15.18 43.76 5.78
CA VAL A 15 -14.20 44.41 6.67
C VAL A 15 -14.78 44.47 8.08
N GLY A 16 -13.96 44.23 9.10
CA GLY A 16 -14.40 44.29 10.51
C GLY A 16 -13.26 44.55 11.50
N ILE A 17 -12.85 45.82 11.57
CA ILE A 17 -12.42 46.66 12.71
C ILE A 17 -11.55 46.08 13.85
N ALA A 18 -10.48 46.83 14.12
CA ALA A 18 -9.59 46.76 15.27
C ALA A 18 -10.29 46.95 16.62
N GLY A 19 -9.78 46.24 17.63
CA GLY A 19 -9.95 46.53 19.05
C GLY A 19 -8.68 46.18 19.81
N CYS A 20 -7.86 47.19 20.11
CA CYS A 20 -6.80 47.10 21.12
C CYS A 20 -7.40 47.50 22.47
N GLN A 21 -7.35 46.61 23.45
CA GLN A 21 -7.44 46.98 24.87
C GLN A 21 -6.40 46.16 25.65
N SER A 22 -5.59 46.87 26.42
CA SER A 22 -4.42 46.38 27.15
C SER A 22 -4.64 46.31 28.67
N LYS A 23 -3.89 45.41 29.33
CA LYS A 23 -3.65 45.15 30.79
C LYS A 23 -4.65 44.18 31.46
N SER A 24 -4.27 43.16 32.23
CA SER A 24 -2.98 42.78 32.87
C SER A 24 -2.96 41.28 33.26
N SER A 25 -1.77 40.69 33.16
CA SER A 25 -1.14 39.58 33.93
C SER A 25 -2.00 38.51 34.63
N ASP A 26 -1.89 37.23 34.21
CA ASP A 26 -1.12 36.23 34.98
C ASP A 26 -0.82 34.95 34.17
N SER A 27 0.45 34.55 34.23
CA SER A 27 1.01 33.19 34.12
C SER A 27 0.46 32.21 33.06
N SER A 28 1.09 32.28 31.89
CA SER A 28 1.50 31.18 31.00
C SER A 28 1.08 29.77 31.45
N ALA A 29 -0.13 29.35 31.11
CA ALA A 29 -0.41 27.94 30.92
C ALA A 29 0.47 27.47 29.75
N LYS A 30 1.64 26.89 30.06
CA LYS A 30 2.38 26.05 29.13
C LYS A 30 1.42 24.94 28.73
N LYS A 31 0.68 25.18 27.65
CA LYS A 31 -0.01 24.15 26.89
C LYS A 31 1.12 23.23 26.46
N SER A 32 1.36 22.19 27.26
CA SER A 32 2.24 21.10 26.89
C SER A 32 1.64 20.58 25.61
N SER A 33 2.20 21.01 24.48
CA SER A 33 1.91 20.42 23.20
C SER A 33 2.44 19.01 23.36
N THR A 34 1.55 18.08 23.71
CA THR A 34 1.75 16.68 23.45
C THR A 34 2.02 16.64 21.96
N MET A 35 3.29 16.65 21.59
CA MET A 35 3.72 16.49 20.22
C MET A 35 3.23 15.09 19.89
N VAL A 36 2.08 15.01 19.21
CA VAL A 36 1.62 13.76 18.62
C VAL A 36 2.62 13.50 17.51
N THR A 37 3.74 12.87 17.87
CA THR A 37 4.69 12.31 16.92
C THR A 37 3.91 11.22 16.21
N THR A 38 3.23 11.59 15.13
CA THR A 38 2.72 10.61 14.19
C THR A 38 3.97 9.93 13.66
N ASN A 39 4.25 8.71 14.12
CA ASN A 39 5.27 7.89 13.49
C ASN A 39 4.85 7.78 12.02
N LYS A 40 5.63 8.40 11.14
CA LYS A 40 5.41 8.34 9.71
C LYS A 40 6.51 7.45 9.15
N PHE A 41 6.12 6.44 8.38
CA PHE A 41 7.10 5.65 7.68
C PHE A 41 7.85 6.53 6.68
N ASP A 42 9.18 6.47 6.77
CA ASP A 42 10.06 6.97 5.72
C ASP A 42 10.04 6.01 4.51
N GLN A 43 10.71 6.42 3.43
CA GLN A 43 10.74 5.65 2.18
C GLN A 43 11.34 4.25 2.38
N LYS A 44 12.35 4.10 3.25
CA LYS A 44 12.99 2.82 3.55
C LYS A 44 12.05 1.88 4.31
N ALA A 45 11.30 2.41 5.26
CA ALA A 45 10.28 1.67 5.99
C ALA A 45 9.15 1.20 5.07
N LEU A 46 8.74 2.04 4.11
CA LEU A 46 7.76 1.67 3.09
C LEU A 46 8.31 0.62 2.10
N GLN A 47 9.56 0.75 1.66
CA GLN A 47 10.23 -0.25 0.83
C GLN A 47 10.30 -1.62 1.54
N LYS A 48 10.57 -1.62 2.85
CA LYS A 48 10.54 -2.87 3.64
C LYS A 48 9.16 -3.53 3.63
N ARG A 49 8.06 -2.76 3.65
CA ARG A 49 6.70 -3.31 3.57
C ARG A 49 6.39 -3.80 2.17
N TYR A 50 6.79 -3.06 1.14
CA TYR A 50 6.71 -3.50 -0.25
C TYR A 50 7.35 -4.87 -0.48
N THR A 51 8.57 -5.07 0.04
CA THR A 51 9.26 -6.36 -0.01
C THR A 51 8.51 -7.43 0.78
N LYS A 52 8.12 -7.15 2.03
CA LYS A 52 7.41 -8.13 2.88
C LYS A 52 6.09 -8.60 2.29
N ILE A 53 5.26 -7.70 1.77
CA ILE A 53 3.99 -8.06 1.10
C ILE A 53 4.27 -9.05 -0.03
N SER A 54 5.33 -8.78 -0.80
CA SER A 54 5.70 -9.60 -1.94
C SER A 54 6.22 -10.97 -1.52
N ASP A 55 7.13 -11.01 -0.56
CA ASP A 55 7.70 -12.24 -0.02
C ASP A 55 6.61 -13.18 0.51
N THR A 56 5.62 -12.63 1.23
CA THR A 56 4.50 -13.39 1.80
C THR A 56 3.68 -14.13 0.73
N VAL A 57 3.35 -13.46 -0.38
CA VAL A 57 2.60 -14.12 -1.47
C VAL A 57 3.49 -15.09 -2.23
N ILE A 58 4.73 -14.69 -2.56
CA ILE A 58 5.67 -15.52 -3.31
C ILE A 58 6.00 -16.83 -2.58
N GLN A 59 6.04 -16.82 -1.24
CA GLN A 59 6.22 -18.04 -0.46
C GLN A 59 5.13 -19.08 -0.80
N THR A 60 3.87 -18.70 -0.79
CA THR A 60 2.75 -19.59 -1.13
C THR A 60 2.77 -19.98 -2.61
N LEU A 61 3.04 -19.04 -3.53
CA LEU A 61 3.14 -19.35 -4.96
C LEU A 61 4.29 -20.30 -5.30
N THR A 62 5.39 -20.23 -4.54
CA THR A 62 6.52 -21.15 -4.69
C THR A 62 6.10 -22.56 -4.31
N LYS A 63 5.42 -22.74 -3.16
CA LYS A 63 4.87 -24.05 -2.74
C LYS A 63 3.93 -24.65 -3.77
N ILE A 64 3.03 -23.84 -4.34
CA ILE A 64 2.16 -24.26 -5.45
C ILE A 64 2.99 -24.72 -6.66
N THR A 65 4.02 -23.96 -7.04
CA THR A 65 4.83 -24.24 -8.23
C THR A 65 5.64 -25.54 -8.07
N VAL A 66 6.17 -25.81 -6.87
CA VAL A 66 6.91 -27.06 -6.59
C VAL A 66 6.01 -28.24 -6.22
N LYS A 67 4.68 -28.05 -6.25
CA LYS A 67 3.66 -29.06 -5.94
C LYS A 67 3.82 -29.65 -4.53
N ASP A 68 4.09 -28.79 -3.54
CA ASP A 68 4.04 -29.16 -2.13
C ASP A 68 2.67 -29.73 -1.73
N ASP A 69 2.60 -30.40 -0.58
CA ASP A 69 1.36 -30.92 -0.02
C ASP A 69 0.30 -29.82 0.16
N GLN A 70 -0.95 -30.14 -0.18
CA GLN A 70 -2.06 -29.19 -0.10
C GLN A 70 -2.22 -28.60 1.31
N LYS A 71 -1.97 -29.40 2.35
CA LYS A 71 -1.99 -28.94 3.75
C LYS A 71 -0.97 -27.83 3.99
N ASP A 72 0.23 -27.95 3.44
CA ASP A 72 1.31 -26.98 3.60
C ASP A 72 1.07 -25.72 2.78
N ILE A 73 0.48 -25.86 1.58
CA ILE A 73 0.03 -24.73 0.77
C ILE A 73 -1.04 -23.93 1.53
N MET A 74 -2.05 -24.60 2.10
CA MET A 74 -3.12 -23.94 2.86
C MET A 74 -2.60 -23.30 4.16
N ALA A 75 -1.69 -23.98 4.88
CA ALA A 75 -1.06 -23.41 6.07
C ALA A 75 -0.25 -22.14 5.73
N SER A 76 0.49 -22.16 4.62
CA SER A 76 1.21 -20.99 4.11
C SER A 76 0.26 -19.86 3.73
N ALA A 77 -0.84 -20.17 3.03
CA ALA A 77 -1.83 -19.18 2.63
C ALA A 77 -2.48 -18.50 3.85
N LYS A 78 -2.88 -19.30 4.85
CA LYS A 78 -3.47 -18.78 6.10
C LYS A 78 -2.50 -17.87 6.85
N LYS A 79 -1.27 -18.34 7.08
CA LYS A 79 -0.24 -17.53 7.73
C LYS A 79 0.03 -16.24 6.95
N GLY A 80 0.05 -16.34 5.62
CA GLY A 80 0.26 -15.19 4.76
C GLY A 80 -0.84 -14.14 4.89
N VAL A 81 -2.12 -14.56 4.98
CA VAL A 81 -3.23 -13.64 5.26
C VAL A 81 -3.03 -12.94 6.61
N ASP A 82 -2.69 -13.68 7.67
CA ASP A 82 -2.50 -13.10 9.01
C ASP A 82 -1.35 -12.06 9.01
N ASP A 83 -0.24 -12.35 8.32
CA ASP A 83 0.89 -11.42 8.17
C ASP A 83 0.54 -10.17 7.34
N LEU A 84 -0.24 -10.33 6.27
CA LEU A 84 -0.67 -9.23 5.40
C LEU A 84 -1.70 -8.32 6.07
N ASP A 85 -2.61 -8.88 6.86
CA ASP A 85 -3.57 -8.10 7.65
C ASP A 85 -2.82 -7.24 8.68
N LYS A 86 -1.78 -7.79 9.33
CA LYS A 86 -0.90 -7.02 10.21
C LYS A 86 -0.16 -5.91 9.47
N ILE A 87 0.40 -6.18 8.30
CA ILE A 87 1.08 -5.15 7.49
C ILE A 87 0.10 -4.05 7.08
N THR A 88 -1.13 -4.41 6.70
CA THR A 88 -2.18 -3.47 6.33
C THR A 88 -2.51 -2.53 7.49
N LEU A 89 -2.68 -3.08 8.70
CA LEU A 89 -2.90 -2.29 9.92
C LEU A 89 -1.71 -1.38 10.24
N GLU A 90 -0.46 -1.87 10.11
CA GLU A 90 0.73 -1.03 10.28
C GLU A 90 0.74 0.15 9.31
N LEU A 91 0.42 -0.07 8.04
CA LEU A 91 0.38 0.98 7.02
C LEU A 91 -0.75 1.98 7.27
N GLN A 92 -1.95 1.52 7.64
CA GLN A 92 -3.09 2.37 7.98
C GLN A 92 -2.78 3.28 9.17
N ASN A 93 -2.17 2.72 10.23
CA ASN A 93 -1.79 3.47 11.42
C ASN A 93 -0.65 4.48 11.19
N ASN A 94 0.07 4.37 10.07
CA ASN A 94 1.17 5.27 9.69
C ASN A 94 0.80 6.17 8.49
N GLN A 95 -0.48 6.28 8.13
CA GLN A 95 -0.91 7.19 7.06
C GLN A 95 -0.66 8.64 7.48
N PRO A 96 0.06 9.44 6.66
CA PRO A 96 0.17 10.86 6.93
C PRO A 96 -1.21 11.52 6.80
N ALA A 97 -1.51 12.47 7.70
CA ALA A 97 -2.69 13.33 7.57
C ALA A 97 -2.75 13.90 6.14
N SER A 98 -3.90 13.75 5.49
CA SER A 98 -4.13 14.18 4.11
C SER A 98 -3.69 15.63 3.92
N GLY A 99 -2.55 15.83 3.24
CA GLY A 99 -2.10 17.13 2.79
C GLY A 99 -2.43 17.29 1.31
N ILE A 100 -2.86 18.49 0.91
CA ILE A 100 -2.92 18.89 -0.50
C ILE A 100 -1.47 19.02 -0.98
N GLY A 101 -0.97 18.08 -1.79
CA GLY A 101 0.40 18.14 -2.30
C GLY A 101 0.76 17.01 -3.27
N THR A 102 1.43 17.40 -4.36
CA THR A 102 2.21 16.65 -5.37
C THR A 102 2.18 15.12 -5.38
N LYS A 103 1.94 14.53 -6.56
CA LYS A 103 2.09 13.08 -6.83
C LYS A 103 3.49 12.57 -6.40
N ASN A 104 3.54 11.32 -5.95
CA ASN A 104 4.75 10.57 -5.56
C ASN A 104 5.31 10.95 -4.17
N THR A 105 4.42 11.15 -3.20
CA THR A 105 4.82 11.30 -1.79
C THR A 105 4.81 9.96 -1.06
N ASN A 106 5.41 9.93 0.14
CA ASN A 106 5.24 8.79 1.06
C ASN A 106 3.76 8.52 1.38
N ALA A 107 2.88 9.53 1.31
CA ALA A 107 1.44 9.35 1.49
C ALA A 107 0.83 8.49 0.38
N ASP A 108 1.17 8.81 -0.87
CA ASP A 108 0.69 8.06 -2.04
C ASP A 108 1.25 6.64 -2.04
N LEU A 109 2.54 6.48 -1.69
CA LEU A 109 3.16 5.17 -1.55
C LEU A 109 2.48 4.35 -0.43
N THR A 110 2.20 4.93 0.74
CA THR A 110 1.48 4.22 1.80
C THR A 110 0.11 3.74 1.33
N LYS A 111 -0.65 4.57 0.61
CA LYS A 111 -1.94 4.18 0.03
C LYS A 111 -1.79 3.05 -0.99
N ALA A 112 -0.81 3.16 -1.89
CA ALA A 112 -0.52 2.12 -2.87
C ALA A 112 -0.15 0.79 -2.20
N LEU A 113 0.63 0.82 -1.12
CA LEU A 113 1.00 -0.38 -0.35
C LEU A 113 -0.16 -0.98 0.43
N ILE A 114 -1.13 -0.17 0.89
CA ILE A 114 -2.37 -0.68 1.49
C ILE A 114 -3.16 -1.47 0.46
N THR A 115 -3.39 -0.90 -0.72
CA THR A 115 -4.09 -1.59 -1.82
C THR A 115 -3.34 -2.85 -2.27
N TYR A 116 -2.01 -2.77 -2.36
CA TYR A 116 -1.17 -3.92 -2.70
C TYR A 116 -1.25 -5.04 -1.68
N SER A 117 -1.25 -4.71 -0.38
CA SER A 117 -1.44 -5.67 0.70
C SER A 117 -2.84 -6.30 0.67
N GLN A 118 -3.88 -5.52 0.34
CA GLN A 118 -5.25 -6.04 0.19
C GLN A 118 -5.36 -7.02 -0.99
N THR A 119 -4.84 -6.67 -2.16
CA THR A 119 -4.81 -7.58 -3.32
C THR A 119 -4.01 -8.85 -3.03
N ALA A 120 -2.91 -8.74 -2.28
CA ALA A 120 -2.16 -9.90 -1.80
C ALA A 120 -3.01 -10.79 -0.86
N THR A 121 -3.75 -10.20 0.06
CA THR A 121 -4.66 -10.91 0.96
C THR A 121 -5.78 -11.60 0.18
N ASP A 122 -6.38 -10.92 -0.79
CA ASP A 122 -7.46 -11.44 -1.63
C ASP A 122 -6.98 -12.66 -2.42
N ALA A 123 -5.78 -12.60 -3.02
CA ALA A 123 -5.19 -13.76 -3.69
C ALA A 123 -5.08 -14.97 -2.76
N LEU A 124 -4.56 -14.79 -1.54
CA LEU A 124 -4.41 -15.90 -0.59
C LEU A 124 -5.75 -16.39 -0.02
N LYS A 125 -6.78 -15.53 0.06
CA LYS A 125 -8.15 -15.93 0.46
C LYS A 125 -8.86 -16.67 -0.66
N SER A 126 -8.76 -16.22 -1.91
CA SER A 126 -9.29 -16.90 -3.09
C SER A 126 -8.72 -18.32 -3.23
N LEU A 127 -7.43 -18.49 -2.94
CA LEU A 127 -6.79 -19.79 -2.86
C LEU A 127 -7.41 -20.68 -1.75
N GLN A 128 -7.63 -20.14 -0.55
CA GLN A 128 -8.27 -20.88 0.57
C GLN A 128 -9.72 -21.24 0.27
N GLY A 129 -10.43 -20.40 -0.48
CA GLY A 129 -11.80 -20.63 -0.92
C GLY A 129 -11.94 -21.57 -2.12
N ASN A 130 -10.83 -22.09 -2.66
CA ASN A 130 -10.78 -22.85 -3.92
C ASN A 130 -11.37 -22.11 -5.13
N ASP A 131 -11.40 -20.77 -5.12
CA ASP A 131 -11.84 -19.97 -6.25
C ASP A 131 -10.67 -19.76 -7.22
N SER A 132 -10.55 -20.68 -8.18
CA SER A 132 -9.44 -20.69 -9.14
C SER A 132 -9.46 -19.48 -10.09
N ASN A 133 -10.63 -18.90 -10.35
CA ASN A 133 -10.76 -17.75 -11.25
C ASN A 133 -10.38 -16.46 -10.54
N ALA A 134 -10.90 -16.26 -9.33
CA ALA A 134 -10.50 -15.14 -8.48
C ALA A 134 -9.01 -15.20 -8.17
N PHE A 135 -8.50 -16.38 -7.77
CA PHE A 135 -7.07 -16.56 -7.48
C PHE A 135 -6.16 -16.14 -8.64
N GLN A 136 -6.46 -16.59 -9.87
CA GLN A 136 -5.65 -16.23 -11.04
C GLN A 136 -5.73 -14.73 -11.35
N SER A 137 -6.91 -14.13 -11.24
CA SER A 137 -7.11 -12.68 -11.41
C SER A 137 -6.33 -11.89 -10.37
N ASP A 138 -6.45 -12.26 -9.10
CA ASP A 138 -5.83 -11.58 -7.97
C ASP A 138 -4.30 -11.70 -8.00
N VAL A 139 -3.77 -12.87 -8.35
CA VAL A 139 -2.32 -13.06 -8.56
C VAL A 139 -1.80 -12.20 -9.72
N LYS A 140 -2.55 -12.09 -10.82
CA LYS A 140 -2.19 -11.20 -11.93
C LYS A 140 -2.18 -9.73 -11.48
N ASN A 141 -3.21 -9.32 -10.73
CA ASN A 141 -3.30 -7.96 -10.20
C ASN A 141 -2.17 -7.67 -9.21
N PHE A 142 -1.83 -8.64 -8.35
CA PHE A 142 -0.68 -8.57 -7.45
C PHE A 142 0.62 -8.28 -8.21
N PHE A 143 0.97 -9.07 -9.23
CA PHE A 143 2.19 -8.82 -10.01
C PHE A 143 2.16 -7.46 -10.75
N SER A 144 0.99 -7.07 -11.29
CA SER A 144 0.81 -5.79 -11.96
C SER A 144 1.03 -4.61 -11.01
N GLN A 145 0.45 -4.67 -9.81
CA GLN A 145 0.64 -3.65 -8.78
C GLN A 145 2.09 -3.61 -8.28
N ALA A 146 2.73 -4.78 -8.11
CA ALA A 146 4.14 -4.84 -7.76
C ALA A 146 4.99 -4.07 -8.77
N ALA A 147 4.81 -4.32 -10.08
CA ALA A 147 5.52 -3.62 -11.14
C ALA A 147 5.21 -2.12 -11.19
N SER A 148 3.94 -1.75 -11.04
CA SER A 148 3.52 -0.34 -11.01
C SER A 148 4.17 0.42 -9.86
N ILE A 149 4.14 -0.15 -8.65
CA ILE A 149 4.75 0.43 -7.45
C ILE A 149 6.27 0.54 -7.61
N GLY A 150 6.92 -0.52 -8.09
CA GLY A 150 8.37 -0.52 -8.35
C GLY A 150 8.77 0.60 -9.30
N LYS A 151 8.04 0.74 -10.42
CA LYS A 151 8.26 1.80 -11.41
C LYS A 151 8.05 3.20 -10.84
N GLN A 152 6.98 3.40 -10.09
CA GLN A 152 6.57 4.73 -9.65
C GLN A 152 7.37 5.24 -8.43
N TYR A 153 7.74 4.35 -7.50
CA TYR A 153 8.29 4.76 -6.20
C TYR A 153 9.69 4.22 -5.89
N PHE A 154 10.16 3.22 -6.63
CA PHE A 154 11.43 2.53 -6.37
C PHE A 154 12.31 2.41 -7.61
N ASN A 155 12.26 3.38 -8.53
CA ASN A 155 13.11 3.44 -9.74
C ASN A 155 13.07 2.16 -10.61
N GLY A 156 11.90 1.52 -10.70
CA GLY A 156 11.73 0.27 -11.44
C GLY A 156 12.18 -0.99 -10.71
N GLN A 157 12.66 -0.88 -9.46
CA GLN A 157 13.11 -2.03 -8.69
C GLN A 157 11.92 -2.86 -8.18
N LEU A 158 11.93 -4.15 -8.53
CA LEU A 158 11.04 -5.16 -7.96
C LEU A 158 11.67 -5.81 -6.73
N PRO A 159 10.87 -6.37 -5.80
CA PRO A 159 11.36 -7.21 -4.72
C PRO A 159 12.08 -8.43 -5.28
N VAL A 160 13.16 -8.83 -4.62
CA VAL A 160 14.01 -9.95 -5.06
C VAL A 160 13.21 -11.25 -5.18
N SER A 161 12.25 -11.48 -4.28
CA SER A 161 11.36 -12.65 -4.34
C SER A 161 10.57 -12.74 -5.64
N ILE A 162 10.02 -11.61 -6.12
CA ILE A 162 9.30 -11.55 -7.40
C ILE A 162 10.26 -11.83 -8.56
N GLN A 163 11.44 -11.21 -8.55
CA GLN A 163 12.45 -11.42 -9.61
C GLN A 163 12.84 -12.90 -9.71
N ASN A 164 13.19 -13.51 -8.57
CA ASN A 164 13.60 -14.91 -8.49
C ASN A 164 12.46 -15.86 -8.90
N PHE A 165 11.23 -15.59 -8.44
CA PHE A 165 10.08 -16.41 -8.79
C PHE A 165 9.83 -16.40 -10.31
N SER A 166 9.89 -15.23 -10.94
CA SER A 166 9.74 -15.11 -12.40
C SER A 166 10.84 -15.85 -13.16
N GLN A 167 12.10 -15.74 -12.74
CA GLN A 167 13.23 -16.44 -13.36
C GLN A 167 13.10 -17.97 -13.22
N ASN A 168 12.76 -18.45 -12.02
CA ASN A 168 12.61 -19.89 -11.76
C ASN A 168 11.45 -20.51 -12.55
N ARG A 169 10.35 -19.78 -12.77
CA ARG A 169 9.24 -20.24 -13.62
C ARG A 169 9.66 -20.41 -15.07
N GLN A 170 10.50 -19.51 -15.59
CA GLN A 170 11.06 -19.64 -16.94
C GLN A 170 12.02 -20.83 -17.06
N ALA A 171 12.86 -21.06 -16.05
CA ALA A 171 13.80 -22.17 -16.03
C ALA A 171 13.10 -23.55 -16.04
N VAL A 172 12.00 -23.70 -15.29
CA VAL A 172 11.20 -24.95 -15.24
C VAL A 172 10.51 -25.24 -16.58
N THR A 173 10.12 -24.21 -17.34
CA THR A 173 9.56 -24.40 -18.69
C THR A 173 10.60 -24.71 -19.76
N THR A 174 11.89 -24.48 -19.50
CA THR A 174 12.98 -24.71 -20.47
C THR A 174 13.75 -26.01 -20.27
N ILE A 175 13.36 -26.86 -19.31
CA ILE A 175 13.98 -28.19 -19.20
C ILE A 175 13.51 -29.01 -20.41
N PRO A 176 14.41 -29.38 -21.35
CA PRO A 176 14.01 -30.17 -22.50
C PRO A 176 13.48 -31.52 -22.01
N SER A 177 12.31 -31.92 -22.50
CA SER A 177 11.78 -33.26 -22.31
C SER A 177 12.83 -34.27 -22.76
N LYS A 178 13.33 -35.08 -21.81
CA LYS A 178 14.18 -36.23 -22.11
C LYS A 178 13.32 -37.39 -22.61
#